data_AF-A0A1U7J0L3-F1
#
_entry.id   AF-A0A1U7J0L3-F1
#
_cell.length_a   1.000
_cell.length_b   1.000
_cell.length_c   1.000
_cell.angle_alpha   90.00
_cell.angle_beta   90.00
_cell.angle_gamma   90.00
#
_symmetry.space_group_name_H-M   'P 1'
#
loop_
_entity.id
_entity.type
_entity.pdbx_description
1 polymer ?
#
loop_
_entity_poly.entity_id
_entity_poly.type
_entity_poly.pdbx_seq_one_letter_code
_entity_poly.pdbx_strand_id
1 'polypeptide(L)'
;MAIALPCAPIAQAQEGTTAEPDRIIRSNRRVIIRQSPNIFRQPSIIILPYPRPEPESEQVRIEFDARGDDWGAVYLNNRLVYRPHNFDRQETLYLPPGGYRLEITGVVRSEVWASGYLDLGRDSSRLVVIRFSKAEGITVSGSPYVWIPD
;
A
#
# COMPACT_ATOMS: atom_id res chain seq x y z
N MET A 1 -33.31 -40.36 -21.98
CA MET A 1 -33.40 -41.83 -21.81
C MET A 1 -32.48 -42.22 -20.67
N ALA A 2 -33.07 -42.50 -19.50
CA ALA A 2 -32.36 -42.98 -18.32
C ALA A 2 -32.48 -44.51 -18.28
N ILE A 3 -31.37 -45.21 -18.05
CA ILE A 3 -31.39 -46.62 -17.66
C ILE A 3 -30.37 -46.79 -16.54
N ALA A 4 -30.90 -46.85 -15.32
CA ALA A 4 -30.23 -47.46 -14.18
C ALA A 4 -30.32 -48.98 -14.32
N LEU A 5 -29.26 -49.69 -13.91
CA LEU A 5 -29.42 -51.07 -13.44
C LEU A 5 -28.63 -51.27 -12.13
N PRO A 6 -29.29 -51.84 -11.10
CA PRO A 6 -28.74 -52.14 -9.79
C PRO A 6 -28.22 -53.58 -9.74
N CYS A 7 -27.44 -53.92 -8.72
CA CYS A 7 -27.41 -55.29 -8.19
C CYS A 7 -27.06 -55.26 -6.70
N ALA A 8 -27.92 -55.91 -5.92
CA ALA A 8 -27.89 -56.03 -4.47
C ALA A 8 -27.44 -57.47 -4.08
N PRO A 9 -27.90 -58.10 -2.98
CA PRO A 9 -27.10 -58.39 -1.80
C PRO A 9 -26.96 -59.91 -1.50
N ILE A 10 -26.19 -60.27 -0.47
CA ILE A 10 -26.15 -61.61 0.17
C ILE A 10 -26.04 -61.33 1.68
N ALA A 11 -27.07 -61.44 2.54
CA ALA A 11 -27.83 -62.60 3.06
C ALA A 11 -26.92 -63.59 3.83
N GLN A 12 -27.03 -63.79 5.15
CA GLN A 12 -28.00 -64.61 5.93
C GLN A 12 -27.47 -64.64 7.39
N ALA A 13 -28.15 -64.98 8.49
CA ALA A 13 -29.53 -65.29 8.89
C ALA A 13 -29.55 -65.40 10.43
N GLN A 14 -30.74 -65.16 11.05
CA GLN A 14 -31.34 -65.72 12.30
C GLN A 14 -30.51 -65.75 13.61
N GLU A 15 -31.03 -65.51 14.81
CA GLU A 15 -32.25 -66.03 15.45
C GLU A 15 -32.48 -65.27 16.79
N GLY A 16 -33.71 -65.19 17.29
CA GLY A 16 -34.09 -64.30 18.41
C GLY A 16 -34.23 -64.96 19.80
N THR A 17 -34.75 -64.13 20.73
CA THR A 17 -35.53 -64.43 21.97
C THR A 17 -34.85 -64.13 23.33
N THR A 18 -35.26 -62.99 23.91
CA THR A 18 -35.75 -62.74 25.30
C THR A 18 -34.98 -63.22 26.55
N ALA A 19 -34.58 -62.28 27.43
CA ALA A 19 -35.02 -62.14 28.84
C ALA A 19 -34.12 -61.18 29.67
N GLU A 20 -34.74 -60.21 30.36
CA GLU A 20 -34.19 -59.35 31.42
C GLU A 20 -34.05 -60.13 32.77
N PRO A 21 -33.57 -59.59 33.94
CA PRO A 21 -33.22 -58.20 34.28
C PRO A 21 -31.93 -58.03 35.15
N ASP A 22 -31.65 -56.77 35.50
CA ASP A 22 -31.11 -56.26 36.76
C ASP A 22 -29.91 -56.96 37.46
N ARG A 23 -28.82 -56.22 37.61
CA ARG A 23 -28.38 -55.75 38.95
C ARG A 23 -27.14 -54.87 38.85
N ILE A 24 -27.37 -53.59 39.15
CA ILE A 24 -26.37 -52.67 39.66
C ILE A 24 -25.79 -53.24 40.95
N ILE A 25 -24.51 -53.61 40.96
CA ILE A 25 -23.74 -53.69 42.20
C ILE A 25 -22.46 -52.86 42.03
N ARG A 26 -22.55 -51.66 42.58
CA ARG A 26 -21.43 -50.76 42.84
C ARG A 26 -20.40 -51.49 43.70
N SER A 27 -19.13 -51.43 43.33
CA SER A 27 -18.04 -51.65 44.28
C SER A 27 -16.93 -50.62 44.08
N ASN A 28 -16.59 -49.99 45.19
CA ASN A 28 -15.75 -48.81 45.35
C ASN A 28 -14.33 -49.01 44.81
N ARG A 29 -14.02 -48.43 43.65
CA ARG A 29 -12.64 -48.11 43.27
C ARG A 29 -12.52 -46.62 42.99
N ARG A 30 -12.07 -45.86 44.00
CA ARG A 30 -11.55 -44.50 43.80
C ARG A 30 -10.30 -44.61 42.92
N VAL A 31 -10.45 -44.36 41.64
CA VAL A 31 -9.32 -44.11 40.74
C VAL A 31 -8.87 -42.68 41.00
N ILE A 32 -7.74 -42.51 41.71
CA ILE A 32 -7.08 -41.20 41.80
C ILE A 32 -6.34 -40.98 40.49
N ILE A 33 -6.96 -40.26 39.56
CA ILE A 33 -6.30 -39.81 38.32
C ILE A 33 -5.33 -38.70 38.73
N ARG A 34 -4.04 -39.02 38.89
CA ARG A 34 -2.99 -38.00 38.97
C ARG A 34 -2.86 -37.37 37.60
N GLN A 35 -3.51 -36.23 37.39
CA GLN A 35 -3.24 -35.38 36.24
C GLN A 35 -1.86 -34.75 36.44
N SER A 36 -0.84 -35.37 35.86
CA SER A 36 0.47 -34.72 35.69
C SER A 36 0.26 -33.55 34.72
N PRO A 37 0.60 -32.31 35.08
CA PRO A 37 0.49 -31.20 34.14
C PRO A 37 1.45 -31.47 32.98
N ASN A 38 0.91 -31.57 31.77
CA ASN A 38 1.70 -31.68 30.56
C ASN A 38 2.22 -30.27 30.23
N ILE A 39 3.41 -29.94 30.73
CA ILE A 39 4.04 -28.64 30.48
C ILE A 39 4.55 -28.65 29.04
N PHE A 40 3.71 -28.21 28.10
CA PHE A 40 4.13 -27.87 26.75
C PHE A 40 5.04 -26.66 26.80
N ARG A 41 6.36 -26.89 26.82
CA ARG A 41 7.35 -25.82 26.61
C ARG A 41 7.28 -25.40 25.15
N GLN A 42 6.54 -24.32 24.87
CA GLN A 42 6.66 -23.64 23.59
C GLN A 42 8.07 -23.03 23.50
N PRO A 43 8.80 -23.21 22.38
CA PRO A 43 10.04 -22.49 22.18
C PRO A 43 9.73 -20.99 22.07
N SER A 44 10.51 -20.17 22.77
CA SER A 44 10.43 -18.73 22.69
C SER A 44 10.71 -18.30 21.26
N ILE A 45 9.70 -17.82 20.53
CA ILE A 45 9.90 -17.21 19.22
C ILE A 45 10.54 -15.85 19.49
N ILE A 46 11.85 -15.75 19.27
CA ILE A 46 12.55 -14.46 19.27
C ILE A 46 12.27 -13.84 17.91
N ILE A 47 11.31 -12.91 17.87
CA ILE A 47 11.13 -12.02 16.72
C ILE A 47 12.30 -11.04 16.76
N LEU A 48 13.36 -11.35 16.02
CA LEU A 48 14.36 -10.35 15.70
C LEU A 48 13.66 -9.28 14.87
N PRO A 49 13.58 -8.01 15.32
CA PRO A 49 13.20 -6.94 14.42
C PRO A 49 14.28 -6.94 13.34
N TYR A 50 13.94 -7.39 12.13
CA TYR A 50 14.73 -7.06 10.97
C TYR A 50 14.95 -5.55 11.04
N PRO A 51 16.18 -5.03 10.94
CA PRO A 51 16.39 -3.61 10.80
C PRO A 51 15.53 -3.22 9.61
N ARG A 52 14.44 -2.51 9.88
CA ARG A 52 13.64 -1.90 8.84
C ARG A 52 14.66 -1.05 8.09
N PRO A 53 14.86 -1.23 6.78
CA PRO A 53 15.77 -0.36 6.05
C PRO A 53 15.39 1.06 6.46
N GLU A 54 16.37 1.83 6.95
CA GLU A 54 16.14 3.25 7.20
C GLU A 54 15.44 3.80 5.95
N PRO A 55 14.36 4.59 6.07
CA PRO A 55 13.74 5.15 4.89
C PRO A 55 14.79 6.02 4.23
N GLU A 56 15.49 5.46 3.25
CA GLU A 56 16.27 6.19 2.25
C GLU A 56 15.26 7.10 1.56
N SER A 57 15.10 8.28 2.16
CA SER A 57 14.29 9.41 1.75
C SER A 57 13.04 9.04 0.95
N GLU A 58 11.86 9.10 1.57
CA GLU A 58 10.56 9.14 0.87
C GLU A 58 10.42 10.37 -0.07
N GLN A 59 11.52 11.01 -0.44
CA GLN A 59 11.57 12.16 -1.30
C GLN A 59 11.08 11.80 -2.71
N VAL A 60 10.28 12.72 -3.24
CA VAL A 60 9.83 12.75 -4.62
C VAL A 60 10.76 13.69 -5.38
N ARG A 61 11.32 13.18 -6.47
CA ARG A 61 12.12 13.96 -7.40
C ARG A 61 11.19 14.80 -8.28
N ILE A 62 11.46 16.10 -8.34
CA ILE A 62 10.73 17.05 -9.18
C ILE A 62 11.71 17.63 -10.17
N GLU A 63 11.43 17.49 -11.45
CA GLU A 63 12.18 18.12 -12.52
C GLU A 63 11.36 19.28 -13.08
N PHE A 64 11.95 20.48 -13.07
CA PHE A 64 11.44 21.64 -13.77
C PHE A 64 12.16 21.77 -15.10
N ASP A 65 11.41 21.92 -16.18
CA ASP A 65 11.95 21.94 -17.53
C ASP A 65 11.33 23.11 -18.31
N ALA A 66 12.10 24.19 -18.41
CA ALA A 66 11.70 25.43 -19.06
C ALA A 66 11.84 25.30 -20.58
N ARG A 67 10.74 25.52 -21.30
CA ARG A 67 10.64 25.43 -22.75
C ARG A 67 10.41 26.82 -23.36
N GLY A 68 10.73 26.95 -24.65
CA GLY A 68 10.63 28.21 -25.38
C GLY A 68 11.79 29.17 -25.10
N ASP A 69 11.60 30.44 -25.45
CA ASP A 69 12.61 31.51 -25.33
C ASP A 69 12.28 32.52 -24.22
N ASP A 70 11.14 32.37 -23.56
CA ASP A 70 10.68 33.23 -22.47
C ASP A 70 11.31 32.84 -21.13
N TRP A 71 11.67 33.86 -20.34
CA TRP A 71 12.24 33.69 -19.01
C TRP A 71 11.14 33.59 -17.96
N GLY A 72 11.08 32.45 -17.27
CA GLY A 72 10.15 32.21 -16.17
C GLY A 72 10.82 32.23 -14.80
N ALA A 73 10.00 32.11 -13.76
CA ALA A 73 10.42 31.84 -12.40
C ALA A 73 9.42 30.88 -11.74
N VAL A 74 9.94 29.94 -10.95
CA VAL A 74 9.15 28.93 -10.26
C VAL A 74 9.22 29.18 -8.76
N TYR A 75 8.04 29.27 -8.15
CA TYR A 75 7.88 29.43 -6.72
C TYR A 75 7.17 28.21 -6.15
N LEU A 76 7.72 27.67 -5.06
CA LEU A 76 7.06 26.67 -4.23
C LEU A 76 6.77 27.26 -2.86
N ASN A 77 5.52 27.20 -2.41
CA ASN A 77 5.08 27.79 -1.15
C ASN A 77 5.57 29.25 -1.00
N ASN A 78 5.40 30.05 -2.06
CA ASN A 78 5.82 31.46 -2.11
C ASN A 78 7.34 31.71 -2.08
N ARG A 79 8.17 30.66 -2.13
CA ARG A 79 9.64 30.74 -2.15
C ARG A 79 10.15 30.48 -3.57
N LEU A 80 11.01 31.35 -4.08
CA LEU A 80 11.70 31.11 -5.35
C LEU A 80 12.58 29.87 -5.22
N VAL A 81 12.32 28.87 -6.06
CA VAL A 81 13.11 27.63 -6.08
C VAL A 81 13.88 27.45 -7.37
N TYR A 82 13.42 28.06 -8.46
CA TYR A 82 14.09 27.95 -9.74
C TYR A 82 13.83 29.18 -10.60
N ARG A 83 14.87 29.66 -11.28
CA ARG A 83 14.80 30.75 -12.26
C ARG A 83 15.63 30.33 -13.48
N PRO A 84 14.99 29.82 -14.54
CA PRO A 84 15.67 29.49 -15.78
C PRO A 84 16.49 30.65 -16.34
N HIS A 85 17.65 30.33 -16.88
CA HIS A 85 18.49 31.24 -17.68
C HIS A 85 18.88 30.57 -19.00
N ASN A 86 19.56 31.28 -19.92
CA ASN A 86 19.85 30.83 -21.28
C ASN A 86 20.30 29.36 -21.41
N PHE A 87 21.25 28.96 -20.57
CA PHE A 87 21.86 27.63 -20.61
C PHE A 87 21.38 26.73 -19.46
N ASP A 88 20.57 27.27 -18.55
CA ASP A 88 20.10 26.59 -17.36
C ASP A 88 18.58 26.52 -17.43
N ARG A 89 18.10 25.53 -18.20
CA ARG A 89 16.68 25.34 -18.51
C ARG A 89 16.07 24.19 -17.72
N GLN A 90 16.86 23.45 -16.95
CA GLN A 90 16.37 22.34 -16.13
C GLN A 90 16.89 22.40 -14.70
N GLU A 91 15.99 22.22 -13.74
CA GLU A 91 16.33 22.14 -12.32
C GLU A 91 15.69 20.91 -11.69
N THR A 92 16.41 20.25 -10.79
CA THR A 92 15.89 19.10 -10.05
C THR A 92 15.84 19.40 -8.57
N LEU A 93 14.67 19.21 -7.96
CA LEU A 93 14.48 19.28 -6.50
C LEU A 93 14.04 17.93 -5.96
N TYR A 94 14.33 17.70 -4.68
CA TYR A 94 13.85 16.54 -3.94
C TYR A 94 13.02 17.05 -2.77
N LEU A 95 11.73 16.74 -2.76
CA LEU A 95 10.80 17.17 -1.72
C LEU A 95 10.20 15.96 -1.01
N PRO A 96 9.96 16.02 0.31
CA PRO A 96 9.18 14.98 0.97
C PRO A 96 7.74 14.93 0.41
N PRO A 97 7.01 13.81 0.60
CA PRO A 97 5.60 13.72 0.25
C PRO A 97 4.79 14.82 0.95
N GLY A 98 3.81 15.39 0.25
CA GLY A 98 2.98 16.46 0.79
C GLY A 98 2.43 17.41 -0.27
N GLY A 99 1.66 18.39 0.20
CA GLY A 99 1.04 19.43 -0.61
C GLY A 99 1.93 20.68 -0.74
N TYR A 100 2.15 21.16 -1.96
CA TYR A 100 2.96 22.35 -2.23
C TYR A 100 2.23 23.30 -3.18
N ARG A 101 2.13 24.58 -2.82
CA ARG A 101 1.65 25.62 -3.73
C ARG A 101 2.71 25.89 -4.78
N LEU A 102 2.38 25.70 -6.06
CA LEU A 102 3.24 26.03 -7.19
C LEU A 102 2.73 27.29 -7.88
N GLU A 103 3.63 28.20 -8.19
CA GLU A 103 3.36 29.37 -9.02
C GLU A 103 4.50 29.53 -10.02
N ILE A 104 4.16 29.61 -11.29
CA ILE A 104 5.09 29.86 -12.40
C ILE A 104 4.76 31.22 -12.98
N THR A 105 5.75 32.11 -12.99
CA THR A 105 5.60 33.49 -13.49
C THR A 105 6.59 33.76 -14.61
N GLY A 106 6.42 34.88 -15.32
CA GLY A 106 7.46 35.49 -16.13
C GLY A 106 8.56 36.14 -15.29
N VAL A 107 9.32 37.05 -15.91
CA VAL A 107 10.40 37.83 -15.26
C VAL A 107 9.89 38.60 -14.05
N VAL A 108 8.66 39.12 -14.15
CA VAL A 108 7.97 39.82 -13.07
C VAL A 108 6.91 38.92 -12.46
N ARG A 109 6.80 38.95 -11.12
CA ARG A 109 5.88 38.08 -10.39
C ARG A 109 4.40 38.34 -10.68
N SER A 110 4.05 39.54 -11.18
CA SER A 110 2.69 39.89 -11.59
C SER A 110 2.24 39.19 -12.89
N GLU A 111 3.19 38.67 -13.69
CA GLU A 111 2.89 37.92 -14.91
C GLU A 111 2.81 36.43 -14.58
N VAL A 112 1.68 35.99 -14.02
CA VAL A 112 1.46 34.58 -13.68
C VAL A 112 1.10 33.79 -14.95
N TRP A 113 1.86 32.73 -15.22
CA TRP A 113 1.60 31.81 -16.34
C TRP A 113 0.78 30.60 -15.89
N ALA A 114 1.06 30.09 -14.68
CA ALA A 114 0.31 28.99 -14.08
C ALA A 114 0.39 29.05 -12.56
N SER A 115 -0.69 28.66 -11.88
CA SER A 115 -0.72 28.50 -10.42
C SER A 115 -1.63 27.35 -10.02
N GLY A 116 -1.33 26.73 -8.87
CA GLY A 116 -2.05 25.57 -8.37
C GLY A 116 -1.31 24.83 -7.27
N TYR A 117 -1.71 23.60 -6.99
CA TYR A 117 -1.13 22.75 -5.96
C TYR A 117 -0.52 21.47 -6.54
N LEU A 118 0.63 21.11 -6.01
CA LEU A 118 1.28 19.82 -6.19
C LEU A 118 0.95 18.91 -5.01
N ASP A 119 0.38 17.73 -5.27
CA ASP A 119 0.11 16.68 -4.29
C ASP A 119 1.11 15.53 -4.47
N LEU A 120 2.23 15.60 -3.76
CA LEU A 120 3.38 14.69 -3.94
C LEU A 120 3.29 13.46 -3.04
N GLY A 121 3.63 12.30 -3.59
CA GLY A 121 3.72 11.04 -2.84
C GLY A 121 2.37 10.42 -2.47
N ARG A 122 1.28 10.87 -3.12
CA ARG A 122 -0.03 10.20 -3.05
C ARG A 122 -0.01 8.80 -3.68
N ASP A 123 0.84 8.60 -4.68
CA ASP A 123 1.04 7.31 -5.34
C ASP A 123 2.51 6.86 -5.25
N SER A 124 2.83 5.73 -5.88
CA SER A 124 4.19 5.21 -5.92
C SER A 124 5.12 5.97 -6.88
N SER A 125 4.64 7.03 -7.55
CA SER A 125 5.48 7.82 -8.44
C SER A 125 6.46 8.65 -7.62
N ARG A 126 7.75 8.42 -7.87
CA ARG A 126 8.85 9.18 -7.24
C ARG A 126 9.43 10.25 -8.15
N LEU A 127 8.83 10.44 -9.33
CA LEU A 127 9.25 11.44 -10.31
C LEU A 127 8.05 12.23 -10.78
N VAL A 128 8.20 13.55 -10.77
CA VAL A 128 7.26 14.50 -11.34
C VAL A 128 8.05 15.42 -12.25
N VAL A 129 7.67 15.51 -13.53
CA VAL A 129 8.31 16.43 -14.47
C VAL A 129 7.32 17.50 -14.87
N ILE A 130 7.67 18.74 -14.57
CA ILE A 130 6.90 19.95 -14.80
C ILE A 130 7.56 20.71 -15.94
N ARG A 131 6.93 20.66 -17.11
CA ARG A 131 7.33 21.42 -18.29
C ARG A 131 6.53 22.70 -18.33
N PHE A 132 7.20 23.81 -18.60
CA PHE A 132 6.50 25.09 -18.68
C PHE A 132 7.09 26.02 -19.73
N SER A 133 6.23 26.80 -20.35
CA SER A 133 6.57 27.92 -21.22
C SER A 133 5.45 28.95 -21.21
N LYS A 134 5.73 30.16 -21.69
CA LYS A 134 4.70 31.19 -21.85
C LYS A 134 3.64 30.81 -22.88
N ALA A 135 4.06 30.15 -23.97
CA ALA A 135 3.18 29.82 -25.09
C ALA A 135 2.36 28.55 -24.85
N GLU A 136 2.94 27.53 -24.23
CA GLU A 136 2.31 26.22 -24.04
C GLU A 136 1.71 26.05 -22.64
N GLY A 137 1.95 27.01 -21.74
CA GLY A 137 1.51 26.94 -20.35
C GLY A 137 2.31 25.89 -19.56
N ILE A 138 1.62 25.13 -18.70
CA ILE A 138 2.21 24.09 -17.86
C ILE A 138 1.74 22.70 -18.33
N THR A 139 2.67 21.75 -18.41
CA THR A 139 2.39 20.33 -18.59
C THR A 139 3.08 19.56 -17.49
N VAL A 140 2.31 18.75 -16.75
CA VAL A 140 2.85 17.91 -15.68
C VAL A 140 2.77 16.45 -16.10
N SER A 141 3.87 15.73 -15.94
CA SER A 141 3.99 14.31 -16.24
C SER A 141 4.47 13.52 -15.03
N GLY A 142 4.05 12.26 -14.94
CA GLY A 142 4.14 11.44 -13.75
C GLY A 142 2.74 10.97 -13.34
N SER A 143 2.37 11.20 -12.09
CA SER A 143 1.01 10.90 -11.60
C SER A 143 -0.04 11.82 -12.23
N PRO A 144 -1.20 11.32 -12.69
CA PRO A 144 -2.27 12.16 -13.21
C PRO A 144 -2.93 13.03 -12.12
N TYR A 145 -2.72 12.72 -10.84
CA TYR A 145 -3.34 13.42 -9.71
C TYR A 145 -2.41 14.40 -9.02
N VAL A 146 -1.16 14.54 -9.50
CA VAL A 146 -0.16 15.38 -8.82
C VAL A 146 -0.47 16.87 -8.97
N TRP A 147 -1.13 17.29 -10.05
CA TRP A 147 -1.33 18.70 -10.36
C TRP A 147 -2.80 19.09 -10.24
N ILE A 148 -3.05 20.12 -9.42
CA ILE A 148 -4.38 20.68 -9.18
C ILE A 148 -4.32 22.17 -9.54
N PRO A 149 -4.72 22.58 -10.76
CA PRO A 149 -4.71 23.99 -11.16
C PRO A 149 -5.76 24.80 -10.38
N ASP A 150 -5.51 26.10 -10.23
CA ASP A 150 -6.49 27.06 -9.69
C ASP A 150 -7.64 27.38 -10.66
#